data_AF-A0A8E2AKE3-F1
#
_entry.id   AF-A0A8E2AKE3-F1
#
_cell.length_a   1.000
_cell.length_b   1.000
_cell.length_c   1.000
_cell.angle_alpha   90.00
_cell.angle_beta   90.00
_cell.angle_gamma   90.00
#
_symmetry.space_group_name_H-M   'P 1'
#
loop_
_entity.id
_entity.type
_entity.pdbx_description
1 polymer ?
#
loop_
_entity_poly.entity_id
_entity_poly.type
_entity_poly.pdbx_seq_one_letter_code
_entity_poly.pdbx_strand_id
1 'polypeptide(L)'
;MRPTINRVNVYVGFQVQLDLTGIFMHGKIPTLKISLIEIFRAYLWQKIHESVIMDLCQVFEQELEPLQIEAVQKETIHPRKSYKMNSSCADILLFSAYKWNIARPSLVTDSKDVLDGTTSNKFWIEVRLRWGDFDTHDIKRYIRAKFLDCISDSMSIYPSPTGVMIGMDLAYNLWLAYGNWFPGLKPLIQQAMAKIMKANPACHVLREHIRKGLQLYSSEPAEPYLSGQNYSELFLNQMIWLVDDTNAHRFTIHKTFEGNWAAKPINGAIFIFNPRSEQSFLKIIHASVWAGQKRLGQLRAREVEAAEEVAALVRSLPVEEQPKQVTVTRKDSDMLDPLEVHLVDFPNIVIQGSELQLPLQACMKMEKL
;
A
#
# COMPACT_ATOMS: atom_id res chain seq x y z
N MET A 1 20.60 -0.26 1.29
CA MET A 1 19.94 0.61 2.29
C MET A 1 20.58 0.29 3.62
N ARG A 2 21.07 1.30 4.31
CA ARG A 2 22.11 1.12 5.33
C ARG A 2 21.55 1.52 6.71
N PRO A 3 20.89 0.61 7.45
CA PRO A 3 20.57 0.78 8.87
C PRO A 3 21.79 1.20 9.71
N THR A 4 22.97 0.92 9.17
CA THR A 4 24.26 1.22 9.75
C THR A 4 24.79 2.63 9.47
N ILE A 5 24.22 3.38 8.53
CA ILE A 5 24.64 4.77 8.26
C ILE A 5 23.69 5.76 8.95
N ASN A 6 22.38 5.56 8.83
CA ASN A 6 21.42 6.45 9.47
C ASN A 6 21.14 5.97 10.90
N ARG A 7 21.99 6.37 11.86
CA ARG A 7 21.89 5.94 13.26
C ARG A 7 21.85 7.11 14.23
N VAL A 8 21.07 6.96 15.30
CA VAL A 8 21.00 7.90 16.43
C VAL A 8 22.38 8.15 17.05
N ASN A 9 23.21 7.11 17.21
CA ASN A 9 24.49 7.24 17.94
C ASN A 9 25.66 7.75 17.10
N VAL A 10 25.51 7.90 15.78
CA VAL A 10 26.62 8.25 14.86
C VAL A 10 26.63 9.73 14.51
N TYR A 11 25.45 10.36 14.39
CA TYR A 11 25.34 11.77 14.05
C TYR A 11 24.78 12.57 15.23
N VAL A 12 25.60 13.44 15.82
CA VAL A 12 25.13 14.48 16.73
C VAL A 12 24.46 15.56 15.88
N GLY A 13 23.13 15.54 15.80
CA GLY A 13 22.40 16.48 14.95
C GLY A 13 20.87 16.43 15.13
N PHE A 14 20.19 17.40 14.52
CA PHE A 14 18.74 17.48 14.54
C PHE A 14 18.13 16.30 13.77
N GLN A 15 17.27 15.55 14.45
CA GLN A 15 16.48 14.47 13.88
C GLN A 15 15.36 15.09 13.02
N VAL A 16 15.30 14.70 11.74
CA VAL A 16 14.29 15.20 10.81
C VAL A 16 13.45 14.03 10.31
N GLN A 17 12.13 14.15 10.42
CA GLN A 17 11.20 13.19 9.83
C GLN A 17 11.10 13.41 8.32
N LEU A 18 11.13 12.33 7.54
CA LEU A 18 10.87 12.40 6.10
C LEU A 18 9.37 12.58 5.83
N ASP A 19 9.06 13.43 4.86
CA ASP A 19 7.69 13.76 4.49
C ASP A 19 6.87 12.49 4.18
N LEU A 20 5.65 12.43 4.73
CA LEU A 20 4.67 11.34 4.54
C LEU A 20 5.12 9.95 5.03
N THR A 21 6.20 9.85 5.79
CA THR A 21 6.71 8.57 6.32
C THR A 21 7.06 8.70 7.80
N GLY A 22 7.11 7.56 8.51
CA GLY A 22 7.59 7.51 9.90
C GLY A 22 9.12 7.43 10.03
N ILE A 23 9.86 7.75 8.97
CA ILE A 23 11.32 7.58 8.94
C ILE A 23 12.00 8.83 9.45
N PHE A 24 12.91 8.65 10.39
CA PHE A 24 13.75 9.71 10.90
C PHE A 24 15.15 9.63 10.30
N MET A 25 15.66 10.77 9.82
CA MET A 25 17.04 10.90 9.39
C MET A 25 17.86 11.61 10.47
N HIS A 26 18.95 10.96 10.84
CA HIS A 26 19.99 11.45 11.74
C HIS A 26 21.11 12.04 10.86
N GLY A 27 20.94 13.30 10.45
CA GLY A 27 21.87 14.02 9.58
C GLY A 27 21.40 14.23 8.14
N LYS A 28 22.09 15.14 7.42
CA LYS A 28 21.79 15.46 6.02
C LYS A 28 22.56 14.52 5.10
N ILE A 29 21.92 13.43 4.67
CA ILE A 29 22.46 12.46 3.71
C ILE A 29 21.58 12.47 2.45
N PRO A 30 21.88 13.34 1.45
CA PRO A 30 20.98 13.57 0.31
C PRO A 30 20.70 12.32 -0.51
N THR A 31 21.70 11.47 -0.74
CA THR A 31 21.56 10.22 -1.52
C THR A 31 20.63 9.22 -0.84
N LEU A 32 20.72 9.10 0.49
CA LEU A 32 19.82 8.26 1.27
C LEU A 32 18.40 8.82 1.27
N LYS A 33 18.25 10.14 1.43
CA LYS A 33 16.94 10.81 1.34
C LYS A 33 16.25 10.52 0.01
N ILE A 34 16.97 10.67 -1.12
CA ILE A 34 16.43 10.38 -2.45
C ILE A 34 15.98 8.92 -2.55
N SER A 35 16.82 7.99 -2.09
CA SER A 35 16.50 6.56 -2.13
C SER A 35 15.24 6.22 -1.31
N LEU A 36 15.12 6.76 -0.10
CA LEU A 36 13.96 6.51 0.77
C LEU A 36 12.67 7.11 0.21
N ILE A 37 12.75 8.30 -0.39
CA ILE A 37 11.61 8.91 -1.08
C ILE A 37 11.16 8.07 -2.28
N GLU A 38 12.10 7.49 -3.03
CA GLU A 38 11.78 6.62 -4.17
C GLU A 38 11.10 5.32 -3.73
N ILE A 39 11.54 4.71 -2.63
CA ILE A 39 10.89 3.50 -2.08
C ILE A 39 9.46 3.79 -1.65
N PHE A 40 9.26 4.87 -0.88
CA PHE A 40 7.97 5.20 -0.27
C PHE A 40 7.12 6.14 -1.13
N ARG A 41 7.38 6.17 -2.45
CA ARG A 41 6.62 6.95 -3.42
C ARG A 41 5.14 6.58 -3.44
N ALA A 42 4.30 7.47 -3.98
CA ALA A 42 2.86 7.26 -4.15
C ALA A 42 2.13 6.82 -2.86
N TYR A 43 2.51 7.48 -1.74
CA TYR A 43 1.91 7.29 -0.41
C TYR A 43 2.02 5.86 0.14
N LEU A 44 3.04 5.09 -0.25
CA LEU A 44 3.18 3.68 0.12
C LEU A 44 3.11 3.43 1.64
N TRP A 45 3.66 4.34 2.47
CA TRP A 45 3.56 4.21 3.94
C TRP A 45 2.11 4.17 4.43
N GLN A 46 1.27 5.06 3.91
CA GLN A 46 -0.15 5.14 4.25
C GLN A 46 -0.89 3.91 3.73
N LYS A 47 -0.59 3.48 2.50
CA LYS A 47 -1.17 2.27 1.88
C LYS A 47 -0.83 1.01 2.66
N ILE A 48 0.40 0.87 3.16
CA ILE A 48 0.77 -0.28 4.01
C ILE A 48 -0.05 -0.28 5.30
N HIS A 49 -0.16 0.87 5.96
CA HIS A 49 -0.92 0.99 7.22
C HIS A 49 -2.39 0.62 7.01
N GLU A 50 -3.02 1.21 6.00
CA GLU A 50 -4.41 0.98 5.64
C GLU A 50 -4.66 -0.47 5.20
N SER A 51 -3.79 -1.04 4.35
CA SER A 51 -3.92 -2.40 3.84
C SER A 51 -3.83 -3.44 4.98
N VAL A 52 -2.91 -3.26 5.93
CA VAL A 52 -2.81 -4.14 7.10
C VAL A 52 -4.05 -4.04 8.00
N ILE A 53 -4.60 -2.83 8.18
CA ILE A 53 -5.83 -2.64 8.96
C ILE A 53 -7.01 -3.35 8.28
N MET A 54 -7.15 -3.21 6.96
CA MET A 54 -8.21 -3.88 6.21
C MET A 54 -8.10 -5.40 6.30
N ASP A 55 -6.90 -5.97 6.14
CA ASP A 55 -6.67 -7.41 6.27
C ASP A 55 -7.02 -7.90 7.69
N LEU A 56 -6.66 -7.14 8.73
CA LEU A 56 -7.02 -7.48 10.11
C LEU A 56 -8.53 -7.41 10.34
N CYS A 57 -9.23 -6.38 9.82
CA CYS A 57 -10.69 -6.30 9.89
C CYS A 57 -11.35 -7.53 9.27
N GLN A 58 -10.92 -7.94 8.07
CA GLN A 58 -11.44 -9.14 7.41
C GLN A 58 -11.22 -10.41 8.23
N VAL A 59 -10.06 -10.54 8.88
CA VAL A 59 -9.78 -11.66 9.79
C VAL A 59 -10.73 -11.65 11.00
N PHE A 60 -11.00 -10.49 11.60
CA PHE A 60 -11.93 -10.39 12.72
C PHE A 60 -13.39 -10.66 12.30
N GLU A 61 -13.79 -10.22 11.11
CA GLU A 61 -15.11 -10.50 10.54
C GLU A 61 -15.34 -12.00 10.28
N GLN A 62 -14.28 -12.76 9.99
CA GLN A 62 -14.35 -14.22 9.84
C GLN A 62 -14.46 -14.95 11.18
N GLU A 63 -14.04 -14.31 12.28
CA GLU A 63 -13.90 -14.92 13.61
C GLU A 63 -14.85 -14.28 14.65
N LEU A 64 -16.00 -13.78 14.21
CA LEU A 64 -16.98 -13.11 15.07
C LEU A 64 -17.53 -14.04 16.16
N GLU A 65 -18.07 -15.20 15.78
CA GLU A 65 -18.68 -16.13 16.73
C GLU A 65 -17.67 -16.75 17.72
N PRO A 66 -16.50 -17.27 17.28
CA PRO A 66 -15.54 -17.90 18.20
C PRO A 66 -14.99 -16.94 19.24
N LEU A 67 -14.87 -15.66 18.89
CA LEU A 67 -14.37 -14.60 19.78
C LEU A 67 -15.48 -13.83 20.50
N GLN A 68 -16.75 -14.15 20.27
CA GLN A 68 -17.90 -13.44 20.84
C GLN A 68 -17.90 -11.94 20.52
N ILE A 69 -17.48 -11.58 19.30
CA ILE A 69 -17.51 -10.22 18.77
C ILE A 69 -18.90 -9.97 18.17
N GLU A 70 -19.56 -8.90 18.61
CA GLU A 70 -20.83 -8.42 18.06
C GLU A 70 -20.60 -7.65 16.76
N ALA A 71 -19.62 -6.73 16.77
CA ALA A 71 -19.30 -5.90 15.62
C ALA A 71 -17.81 -5.53 15.58
N VAL A 72 -17.26 -5.47 14.37
CA VAL A 72 -15.93 -4.93 14.07
C VAL A 72 -16.15 -3.58 13.42
N GLN A 73 -15.63 -2.52 14.04
CA GLN A 73 -15.71 -1.17 13.49
C GLN A 73 -14.30 -0.69 13.16
N LYS A 74 -14.06 -0.39 11.90
CA LYS A 74 -12.87 0.37 11.48
C LYS A 74 -13.10 1.85 11.80
N GLU A 75 -12.14 2.47 12.48
CA GLU A 75 -12.21 3.88 12.83
C GLU A 75 -11.82 4.78 11.64
N THR A 76 -12.53 5.91 11.50
CA THR A 76 -12.19 6.92 10.50
C THR A 76 -10.98 7.71 10.97
N ILE A 77 -9.80 7.27 10.54
CA ILE A 77 -8.53 7.88 10.93
C ILE A 77 -8.12 9.02 10.00
N HIS A 78 -7.45 10.03 10.56
CA HIS A 78 -6.85 11.09 9.75
C HIS A 78 -5.72 10.49 8.90
N PRO A 79 -5.58 10.83 7.60
CA PRO A 79 -4.59 10.21 6.69
C PRO A 79 -3.14 10.31 7.17
N ARG A 80 -2.85 11.33 7.98
CA ARG A 80 -1.51 11.57 8.55
C ARG A 80 -1.19 10.76 9.82
N LYS A 81 -2.15 10.01 10.38
CA LYS A 81 -1.99 9.23 11.61
C LYS A 81 -0.87 8.20 11.45
N SER A 82 -0.81 7.51 10.32
CA SER A 82 0.13 6.41 10.05
C SER A 82 1.60 6.78 10.26
N TYR A 83 1.97 8.05 10.12
CA TYR A 83 3.32 8.56 10.36
C TYR A 83 3.40 9.62 11.47
N LYS A 84 2.33 9.80 12.27
CA LYS A 84 2.36 10.66 13.45
C LYS A 84 2.90 9.87 14.65
N MET A 85 4.09 10.23 15.12
CA MET A 85 4.80 9.44 16.15
C MET A 85 4.47 9.84 17.60
N ASN A 86 3.93 11.05 17.79
CA ASN A 86 3.77 11.68 19.10
C ASN A 86 2.41 11.41 19.76
N SER A 87 1.36 11.16 18.97
CA SER A 87 0.04 10.81 19.49
C SER A 87 -0.68 9.90 18.51
N SER A 88 -1.60 9.10 19.01
CA SER A 88 -2.36 8.15 18.19
C SER A 88 -3.80 7.99 18.69
N CYS A 89 -4.55 7.18 17.95
CA CYS A 89 -5.92 6.78 18.25
C CYS A 89 -6.09 5.29 17.89
N ALA A 90 -7.24 4.70 18.17
CA ALA A 90 -7.56 3.34 17.71
C ALA A 90 -7.64 3.29 16.17
N ASP A 91 -7.29 2.14 15.58
CA ASP A 91 -7.53 1.82 14.16
C ASP A 91 -8.79 0.95 14.00
N ILE A 92 -8.94 -0.03 14.88
CA ILE A 92 -10.07 -0.96 14.89
C ILE A 92 -10.66 -0.96 16.30
N LEU A 93 -11.98 -0.96 16.39
CA LEU A 93 -12.73 -1.11 17.62
C LEU A 93 -13.60 -2.36 17.53
N LEU A 94 -13.41 -3.28 18.48
CA LEU A 94 -14.22 -4.48 18.62
C LEU A 94 -15.26 -4.26 19.72
N PHE A 95 -16.49 -4.65 19.43
CA PHE A 95 -17.60 -4.68 20.39
C PHE A 95 -17.90 -6.12 20.75
N SER A 96 -17.97 -6.41 22.05
CA SER A 96 -18.24 -7.76 22.53
C SER A 96 -19.75 -8.03 22.65
N ALA A 97 -20.22 -9.20 22.25
CA ALA A 97 -21.59 -9.65 22.53
C ALA A 97 -21.82 -9.88 24.04
N TYR A 98 -20.76 -10.28 24.77
CA TYR A 98 -20.74 -10.39 26.22
C TYR A 98 -19.38 -9.95 26.78
N LYS A 99 -19.35 -9.49 28.03
CA LYS A 99 -18.14 -9.01 28.70
C LYS A 99 -16.96 -9.97 28.54
N TRP A 100 -15.90 -9.53 27.87
CA TRP A 100 -14.65 -10.27 27.83
C TRP A 100 -13.90 -10.18 29.15
N ASN A 101 -13.37 -11.31 29.63
CA ASN A 101 -12.39 -11.32 30.70
C ASN A 101 -11.02 -10.96 30.13
N ILE A 102 -10.51 -9.79 30.50
CA ILE A 102 -9.28 -9.23 29.95
C ILE A 102 -8.10 -9.61 30.84
N ALA A 103 -7.06 -10.15 30.21
CA ALA A 103 -5.76 -10.39 30.82
C ALA A 103 -4.91 -9.11 30.82
N ARG A 104 -4.00 -9.05 31.79
CA ARG A 104 -3.03 -7.97 31.92
C ARG A 104 -2.18 -7.78 30.66
N PRO A 105 -1.64 -6.57 30.44
CA PRO A 105 -0.78 -6.30 29.31
C PRO A 105 0.42 -7.24 29.26
N SER A 106 0.52 -8.02 28.18
CA SER A 106 1.64 -8.92 27.94
C SER A 106 2.00 -8.96 26.45
N LEU A 107 3.09 -9.64 26.11
CA LEU A 107 3.50 -9.82 24.73
C LEU A 107 2.64 -10.88 24.05
N VAL A 108 2.48 -10.75 22.74
CA VAL A 108 1.80 -11.75 21.90
C VAL A 108 2.44 -13.14 21.99
N THR A 109 3.74 -13.22 22.27
CA THR A 109 4.49 -14.48 22.40
C THR A 109 4.38 -15.11 23.78
N ASP A 110 3.84 -14.40 24.78
CA ASP A 110 3.76 -14.90 26.14
C ASP A 110 2.64 -15.93 26.26
N SER A 111 2.97 -17.11 26.76
CA SER A 111 2.05 -18.27 26.81
C SER A 111 1.14 -18.29 28.03
N LYS A 112 1.43 -17.48 29.06
CA LYS A 112 0.67 -17.44 30.31
C LYS A 112 0.02 -16.08 30.49
N ASP A 113 -1.29 -16.06 30.31
CA ASP A 113 -2.10 -14.88 30.58
C ASP A 113 -2.50 -14.82 32.06
N VAL A 114 -2.30 -13.65 32.66
CA VAL A 114 -2.70 -13.38 34.04
C VAL A 114 -3.99 -12.56 33.99
N LEU A 115 -5.10 -13.20 34.38
CA LEU A 115 -6.39 -12.55 34.55
C LEU A 115 -6.43 -11.87 35.92
N ASP A 116 -6.93 -10.65 35.97
CA ASP A 116 -7.07 -9.88 37.22
C ASP A 116 -8.52 -9.46 37.51
N GLY A 117 -9.48 -10.06 36.80
CA GLY A 117 -10.91 -9.78 36.94
C GLY A 117 -11.39 -8.56 36.16
N THR A 118 -10.50 -7.89 35.41
CA THR A 118 -10.91 -6.79 34.51
C THR A 118 -11.81 -7.32 33.41
N THR A 119 -12.97 -6.70 33.23
CA THR A 119 -13.88 -7.01 32.12
C THR A 119 -14.10 -5.79 31.24
N SER A 120 -14.22 -5.98 29.93
CA SER A 120 -14.54 -4.88 29.01
C SER A 120 -15.52 -5.32 27.92
N ASN A 121 -16.31 -4.35 27.43
CA ASN A 121 -17.21 -4.52 26.30
C ASN A 121 -16.63 -3.95 24.98
N LYS A 122 -15.57 -3.16 25.10
CA LYS A 122 -14.90 -2.49 23.98
C LYS A 122 -13.43 -2.83 24.00
N PHE A 123 -12.86 -3.13 22.85
CA PHE A 123 -11.45 -3.46 22.72
C PHE A 123 -10.87 -2.78 21.49
N TRP A 124 -9.86 -1.93 21.68
CA TRP A 124 -9.21 -1.25 20.57
C TRP A 124 -7.97 -1.99 20.09
N ILE A 125 -7.67 -1.83 18.81
CA ILE A 125 -6.45 -2.29 18.17
C ILE A 125 -5.82 -1.11 17.45
N GLU A 126 -4.51 -0.95 17.63
CA GLU A 126 -3.71 0.05 16.91
C GLU A 126 -2.57 -0.63 16.17
N VAL A 127 -2.38 -0.28 14.90
CA VAL A 127 -1.25 -0.70 14.06
C VAL A 127 -0.26 0.46 13.95
N ARG A 128 0.99 0.22 14.36
CA ARG A 128 2.10 1.17 14.30
C ARG A 128 3.17 0.70 13.32
N LEU A 129 3.40 1.49 12.29
CA LEU A 129 4.52 1.28 11.38
C LEU A 129 5.78 1.95 11.90
N ARG A 130 6.92 1.32 11.64
CA ARG A 130 8.24 1.78 12.05
C ARG A 130 9.26 1.47 10.96
N TRP A 131 10.28 2.30 10.88
CA TRP A 131 11.51 2.01 10.15
C TRP A 131 12.69 2.00 11.12
N GLY A 132 13.13 0.81 11.53
CA GLY A 132 14.23 0.66 12.49
C GLY A 132 15.60 1.02 11.91
N ASP A 133 16.51 1.45 12.79
CA ASP A 133 17.94 1.55 12.50
C ASP A 133 18.72 0.39 13.16
N PHE A 134 20.04 0.37 13.01
CA PHE A 134 20.84 -0.70 13.62
C PHE A 134 20.81 -0.67 15.15
N ASP A 135 20.82 0.53 15.75
CA ASP A 135 20.92 0.69 17.21
C ASP A 135 19.59 0.41 17.92
N THR A 136 18.48 0.60 17.22
CA THR A 136 17.12 0.45 17.75
C THR A 136 16.30 -0.51 16.87
N HIS A 137 16.66 -1.78 16.74
CA HIS A 137 15.84 -2.75 15.99
C HIS A 137 14.98 -3.65 16.91
N ASP A 138 15.11 -3.52 18.24
CA ASP A 138 14.27 -4.28 19.19
C ASP A 138 12.83 -3.74 19.24
N ILE A 139 11.99 -4.36 18.42
CA ILE A 139 10.56 -4.05 18.32
C ILE A 139 9.81 -4.32 19.64
N LYS A 140 10.29 -5.25 20.47
CA LYS A 140 9.63 -5.60 21.74
C LYS A 140 9.66 -4.44 22.71
N ARG A 141 10.85 -3.87 22.89
CA ARG A 141 11.03 -2.69 23.73
C ARG A 141 10.26 -1.47 23.19
N TYR A 142 10.26 -1.29 21.87
CA TYR A 142 9.59 -0.17 21.21
C TYR A 142 8.08 -0.17 21.46
N ILE A 143 7.38 -1.27 21.15
CA ILE A 143 5.91 -1.31 21.27
C ILE A 143 5.50 -1.20 22.73
N ARG A 144 6.21 -1.89 23.65
CA ARG A 144 5.90 -1.80 25.08
C ARG A 144 6.02 -0.36 25.58
N ALA A 145 7.10 0.35 25.22
CA ALA A 145 7.26 1.75 25.58
C ALA A 145 6.13 2.60 24.99
N LYS A 146 5.81 2.43 23.70
CA LYS A 146 4.73 3.19 23.06
C LYS A 146 3.35 2.93 23.62
N PHE A 147 3.03 1.69 23.98
CA PHE A 147 1.78 1.35 24.63
C PHE A 147 1.66 2.02 26.00
N LEU A 148 2.73 2.01 26.81
CA LEU A 148 2.75 2.65 28.12
C LEU A 148 2.66 4.19 28.00
N ASP A 149 3.41 4.78 27.06
CA ASP A 149 3.34 6.21 26.76
C ASP A 149 1.89 6.59 26.40
N CYS A 150 1.26 5.86 25.48
CA CYS A 150 -0.09 6.13 24.98
C CYS A 150 -1.19 6.01 26.03
N ILE A 151 -1.02 5.15 27.05
CA ILE A 151 -2.00 5.03 28.15
C ILE A 151 -1.77 6.12 29.21
N SER A 152 -0.53 6.56 29.40
CA SER A 152 -0.18 7.59 30.38
C SER A 152 -0.39 9.03 29.87
N ASP A 153 -0.33 9.23 28.55
CA ASP A 153 -0.37 10.55 27.91
C ASP A 153 -1.82 11.01 27.65
N SER A 154 -2.12 12.25 28.02
CA SER A 154 -3.45 12.86 27.81
C SER A 154 -3.72 13.25 26.35
N MET A 155 -2.71 13.23 25.48
CA MET A 155 -2.83 13.58 24.06
C MET A 155 -3.36 12.45 23.18
N SER A 156 -3.31 11.20 23.64
CA SER A 156 -3.82 10.03 22.90
C SER A 156 -5.13 9.56 23.53
N ILE A 157 -6.21 9.55 22.74
CA ILE A 157 -7.55 9.22 23.24
C ILE A 157 -7.95 7.86 22.68
N TYR A 158 -8.19 6.90 23.57
CA TYR A 158 -8.69 5.58 23.23
C TYR A 158 -10.11 5.36 23.77
N PRO A 159 -10.97 4.62 23.05
CA PRO A 159 -12.36 4.39 23.47
C PRO A 159 -12.51 3.54 24.74
N SER A 160 -11.48 2.79 25.12
CA SER A 160 -11.44 1.93 26.31
C SER A 160 -10.03 1.84 26.89
N PRO A 161 -9.85 1.50 28.17
CA PRO A 161 -8.53 1.24 28.76
C PRO A 161 -7.92 -0.09 28.29
N THR A 162 -8.72 -0.94 27.63
CA THR A 162 -8.34 -2.27 27.14
C THR A 162 -8.17 -2.26 25.63
N GLY A 163 -7.01 -2.74 25.19
CA GLY A 163 -6.65 -2.86 23.79
C GLY A 163 -5.23 -3.34 23.58
N VAL A 164 -4.84 -3.49 22.32
CA VAL A 164 -3.54 -4.01 21.89
C VAL A 164 -2.90 -3.13 20.83
N MET A 165 -1.58 -2.94 20.93
CA MET A 165 -0.78 -2.26 19.93
C MET A 165 0.06 -3.28 19.17
N ILE A 166 -0.09 -3.31 17.84
CA ILE A 166 0.67 -4.11 16.90
C ILE A 166 1.71 -3.20 16.25
N GLY A 167 2.99 -3.51 16.40
CA GLY A 167 4.07 -2.78 15.76
C GLY A 167 4.69 -3.59 14.63
N MET A 168 5.01 -2.92 13.54
CA MET A 168 5.66 -3.48 12.36
C MET A 168 6.92 -2.68 12.03
N ASP A 169 8.07 -3.34 12.03
CA ASP A 169 9.32 -2.79 11.53
C ASP A 169 9.50 -3.16 10.06
N LEU A 170 9.25 -2.17 9.21
CA LEU A 170 9.30 -2.29 7.76
C LEU A 170 10.73 -2.48 7.23
N ALA A 171 11.75 -2.04 7.97
CA ALA A 171 13.14 -2.19 7.56
C ALA A 171 13.65 -3.62 7.75
N TYR A 172 13.25 -4.25 8.85
CA TYR A 172 13.68 -5.61 9.23
C TYR A 172 12.63 -6.68 8.97
N ASN A 173 11.45 -6.31 8.47
CA ASN A 173 10.31 -7.20 8.26
C ASN A 173 9.92 -7.97 9.54
N LEU A 174 9.99 -7.29 10.69
CA LEU A 174 9.63 -7.83 12.00
C LEU A 174 8.29 -7.26 12.45
N TRP A 175 7.53 -8.05 13.19
CA TRP A 175 6.30 -7.58 13.84
C TRP A 175 6.23 -8.12 15.26
N LEU A 176 5.48 -7.42 16.10
CA LEU A 176 5.14 -7.87 17.43
C LEU A 176 3.88 -7.15 17.90
N ALA A 177 3.24 -7.64 18.95
CA ALA A 177 2.16 -6.93 19.61
C ALA A 177 2.31 -6.96 21.13
N TYR A 178 1.90 -5.88 21.77
CA TYR A 178 1.86 -5.73 23.23
C TYR A 178 0.58 -5.00 23.63
N GLY A 179 -0.07 -5.52 24.66
CA GLY A 179 -1.26 -4.92 25.22
C GLY A 179 -2.08 -5.95 25.96
N ASN A 180 -3.33 -5.62 26.21
CA ASN A 180 -4.28 -6.49 26.88
C ASN A 180 -4.75 -7.60 25.94
N TRP A 181 -5.22 -8.71 26.51
CA TRP A 181 -5.65 -9.87 25.71
C TRP A 181 -6.95 -10.43 26.27
N PHE A 182 -7.88 -10.80 25.39
CA PHE A 182 -9.02 -11.63 25.74
C PHE A 182 -8.82 -13.06 25.18
N PRO A 183 -9.51 -14.08 25.72
CA PRO A 183 -9.35 -15.46 25.29
C PRO A 183 -9.52 -15.63 23.78
N GLY A 184 -8.57 -16.32 23.14
CA GLY A 184 -8.58 -16.55 21.68
C GLY A 184 -7.88 -15.47 20.83
N LEU A 185 -7.68 -14.26 21.35
CA LEU A 185 -7.09 -13.17 20.55
C LEU A 185 -5.62 -13.40 20.18
N LYS A 186 -4.80 -13.88 21.13
CA LYS A 186 -3.36 -14.15 20.90
C LYS A 186 -3.11 -15.09 19.73
N PRO A 187 -3.64 -16.33 19.72
CA PRO A 187 -3.40 -17.26 18.62
C PRO A 187 -3.93 -16.73 17.29
N LEU A 188 -5.06 -16.00 17.29
CA LEU A 188 -5.59 -15.37 16.08
C LEU A 188 -4.61 -14.34 15.50
N ILE A 189 -4.15 -13.38 16.32
CA ILE A 189 -3.20 -12.35 15.87
C ILE A 189 -1.89 -13.00 15.38
N GLN A 190 -1.39 -14.05 16.05
CA GLN A 190 -0.20 -14.76 15.60
C GLN A 190 -0.36 -15.36 14.21
N GLN A 191 -1.47 -16.05 13.95
CA GLN A 191 -1.74 -16.65 12.64
C GLN A 191 -2.00 -15.58 11.57
N ALA A 192 -2.81 -14.58 11.90
CA ALA A 192 -3.16 -13.48 11.01
C ALA A 192 -1.91 -12.70 10.57
N MET A 193 -1.10 -12.23 11.52
CA MET A 193 0.10 -11.45 11.20
C MET A 193 1.15 -12.28 10.47
N ALA A 194 1.28 -13.58 10.76
CA ALA A 194 2.17 -14.45 9.98
C ALA A 194 1.76 -14.57 8.50
N LYS A 195 0.44 -14.54 8.22
CA LYS A 195 -0.10 -14.54 6.86
C LYS A 195 0.02 -13.18 6.19
N ILE A 196 -0.41 -12.10 6.86
CA ILE A 196 -0.35 -10.72 6.36
C ILE A 196 1.09 -10.35 6.00
N MET A 197 2.05 -10.64 6.89
CA MET A 197 3.47 -10.37 6.61
C MET A 197 3.99 -11.10 5.38
N LYS A 198 3.39 -12.20 4.93
CA LYS A 198 3.83 -12.90 3.72
C LYS A 198 3.07 -12.44 2.48
N ALA A 199 1.75 -12.34 2.58
CA ALA A 199 0.85 -12.21 1.43
C ALA A 199 0.33 -10.79 1.17
N ASN A 200 0.54 -9.83 2.08
CA ASN A 200 -0.01 -8.48 1.90
C ASN A 200 0.62 -7.77 0.67
N PRO A 201 -0.20 -7.29 -0.30
CA PRO A 201 0.30 -6.66 -1.52
C PRO A 201 1.13 -5.40 -1.26
N ALA A 202 0.71 -4.55 -0.30
CA ALA A 202 1.45 -3.33 0.02
C ALA A 202 2.85 -3.64 0.58
N CYS A 203 2.96 -4.66 1.44
CA CYS A 203 4.23 -5.15 1.95
C CYS A 203 5.08 -5.79 0.83
N HIS A 204 4.45 -6.46 -0.14
CA HIS A 204 5.15 -7.01 -1.31
C HIS A 204 5.75 -5.88 -2.17
N VAL A 205 4.96 -4.87 -2.52
CA VAL A 205 5.42 -3.68 -3.26
C VAL A 205 6.60 -2.99 -2.56
N LEU A 206 6.55 -2.86 -1.23
CA LEU A 206 7.69 -2.34 -0.46
C LEU A 206 8.96 -3.16 -0.66
N ARG A 207 8.86 -4.50 -0.59
CA ARG A 207 10.00 -5.40 -0.78
C ARG A 207 10.56 -5.29 -2.20
N GLU A 208 9.69 -5.21 -3.21
CA GLU A 208 10.11 -5.02 -4.60
C GLU A 208 10.82 -3.69 -4.81
N HIS A 209 10.28 -2.59 -4.27
CA HIS A 209 10.95 -1.29 -4.32
C HIS A 209 12.33 -1.32 -3.65
N ILE A 210 12.44 -1.98 -2.49
CA ILE A 210 13.73 -2.15 -1.80
C ILE A 210 14.69 -3.00 -2.65
N ARG A 211 14.21 -4.10 -3.22
CA ARG A 211 14.99 -5.02 -4.05
C ARG A 211 15.51 -4.33 -5.31
N LYS A 212 14.65 -3.61 -6.04
CA LYS A 212 15.00 -2.79 -7.21
C LYS A 212 15.98 -1.68 -6.85
N GLY A 213 15.74 -0.96 -5.76
CA GLY A 213 16.67 0.07 -5.27
C GLY A 213 18.03 -0.47 -4.84
N LEU A 214 18.12 -1.75 -4.48
CA LEU A 214 19.35 -2.46 -4.17
C LEU A 214 19.97 -3.19 -5.38
N GLN A 215 19.28 -3.21 -6.52
CA GLN A 215 19.67 -3.97 -7.73
C GLN A 215 19.90 -5.46 -7.45
N LEU A 216 19.08 -6.04 -6.57
CA LEU A 216 19.08 -7.47 -6.31
C LEU A 216 18.11 -8.15 -7.27
N TYR A 217 18.55 -9.18 -7.99
CA TYR A 217 17.68 -9.94 -8.89
C TYR A 217 17.57 -11.37 -8.36
N SER A 218 16.33 -11.86 -8.20
CA SER A 218 16.02 -13.24 -7.88
C SER A 218 15.30 -13.88 -9.06
N SER A 219 15.64 -15.12 -9.40
CA SER A 219 14.99 -15.90 -10.46
C SER A 219 13.66 -16.53 -10.01
N GLU A 220 12.90 -15.86 -9.14
CA GLU A 220 11.58 -16.36 -8.76
C GLU A 220 10.68 -16.39 -10.01
N PRO A 221 9.82 -17.41 -10.17
CA PRO A 221 8.94 -17.47 -11.32
C PRO A 221 7.97 -16.29 -11.24
N ALA A 222 8.18 -15.30 -12.12
CA ALA A 222 7.23 -14.23 -12.33
C ALA A 222 5.94 -14.82 -12.91
N GLU A 223 4.81 -14.13 -12.70
CA GLU A 223 3.59 -14.47 -13.43
C GLU A 223 3.89 -14.46 -14.93
N PRO A 224 3.49 -15.52 -15.67
CA PRO A 224 3.81 -15.64 -17.07
C PRO A 224 3.14 -14.48 -17.82
N TYR A 225 3.92 -13.80 -18.67
CA TYR A 225 3.36 -12.75 -19.52
C TYR A 225 2.38 -13.32 -20.53
N LEU A 226 1.47 -12.47 -21.01
CA LEU A 226 0.62 -12.79 -22.14
C LEU A 226 1.52 -12.98 -23.39
N SER A 227 1.41 -14.14 -23.99
CA SER A 227 2.21 -14.66 -25.10
C SER A 227 1.29 -15.39 -26.09
N GLY A 228 1.84 -15.87 -27.20
CA GLY A 228 1.08 -16.69 -28.16
C GLY A 228 0.57 -18.01 -27.58
N GLN A 229 1.19 -18.52 -26.50
CA GLN A 229 0.82 -19.81 -25.90
C GLN A 229 -0.40 -19.72 -25.00
N ASN A 230 -0.58 -18.60 -24.30
CA ASN A 230 -1.68 -18.34 -23.37
C ASN A 230 -2.67 -17.28 -23.90
N TYR A 231 -2.63 -16.94 -25.19
CA TYR A 231 -3.54 -15.96 -25.80
C TYR A 231 -5.02 -16.32 -25.60
N SER A 232 -5.35 -17.60 -25.58
CA SER A 232 -6.71 -18.09 -25.33
C SER A 232 -7.26 -17.73 -23.95
N GLU A 233 -6.39 -17.43 -22.97
CA GLU A 233 -6.80 -17.07 -21.61
C GLU A 233 -7.62 -15.77 -21.57
N LEU A 234 -7.41 -14.87 -22.54
CA LEU A 234 -8.17 -13.62 -22.68
C LEU A 234 -9.68 -13.84 -22.83
N PHE A 235 -10.10 -15.03 -23.28
CA PHE A 235 -11.50 -15.36 -23.54
C PHE A 235 -12.11 -16.28 -22.48
N LEU A 236 -11.41 -16.51 -21.36
CA LEU A 236 -11.93 -17.29 -20.24
C LEU A 236 -13.15 -16.63 -19.60
N ASN A 237 -13.84 -17.40 -18.74
CA ASN A 237 -15.02 -16.91 -18.03
C ASN A 237 -14.66 -15.94 -16.88
N GLN A 238 -13.83 -14.94 -17.14
CA GLN A 238 -13.35 -13.94 -16.19
C GLN A 238 -13.35 -12.56 -16.86
N MET A 239 -13.49 -11.49 -16.07
CA MET A 239 -13.42 -10.12 -16.57
C MET A 239 -11.94 -9.72 -16.70
N ILE A 240 -11.45 -9.64 -17.94
CA ILE A 240 -10.06 -9.30 -18.25
C ILE A 240 -10.06 -7.94 -18.94
N TRP A 241 -9.20 -7.03 -18.50
CA TRP A 241 -9.00 -5.73 -19.15
C TRP A 241 -7.64 -5.65 -19.81
N LEU A 242 -7.64 -5.27 -21.09
CA LEU A 242 -6.45 -4.85 -21.81
C LEU A 242 -6.30 -3.34 -21.65
N VAL A 243 -5.17 -2.90 -21.11
CA VAL A 243 -4.88 -1.47 -20.91
C VAL A 243 -3.76 -1.04 -21.86
N ASP A 244 -4.09 -0.10 -22.74
CA ASP A 244 -3.13 0.58 -23.60
C ASP A 244 -3.00 2.05 -23.20
N ASP A 245 -1.80 2.40 -22.75
CA ASP A 245 -1.47 3.75 -22.37
C ASP A 245 -0.83 4.55 -23.52
N THR A 246 -0.58 3.96 -24.70
CA THR A 246 0.23 4.52 -25.81
C THR A 246 -0.09 5.98 -26.13
N ASN A 247 -1.37 6.34 -26.12
CA ASN A 247 -1.88 7.66 -26.47
C ASN A 247 -2.22 8.55 -25.27
N ALA A 248 -1.84 8.16 -24.04
CA ALA A 248 -2.20 8.90 -22.81
C ALA A 248 -1.52 10.27 -22.71
N HIS A 249 -0.26 10.41 -23.17
CA HIS A 249 0.42 11.69 -23.27
C HIS A 249 0.87 11.93 -24.71
N ARG A 250 0.19 12.86 -25.40
CA ARG A 250 0.46 13.25 -26.78
C ARG A 250 0.92 14.71 -26.83
N PHE A 251 1.79 15.02 -27.79
CA PHE A 251 2.29 16.39 -27.98
C PHE A 251 2.47 16.69 -29.47
N THR A 252 2.36 17.97 -29.81
CA THR A 252 2.70 18.51 -31.13
C THR A 252 3.98 19.32 -31.02
N ILE A 253 4.94 19.03 -31.88
CA ILE A 253 6.20 19.76 -31.96
C ILE A 253 6.00 20.96 -32.90
N HIS A 254 6.40 22.15 -32.44
CA HIS A 254 6.40 23.38 -33.22
C HIS A 254 7.72 24.11 -33.03
N LYS A 255 8.08 24.97 -33.99
CA LYS A 255 9.29 25.80 -33.91
C LYS A 255 8.93 27.14 -33.28
N THR A 256 9.66 27.54 -32.24
CA THR A 256 9.50 28.85 -31.60
C THR A 256 10.08 29.95 -32.48
N PHE A 257 9.74 31.20 -32.18
CA PHE A 257 10.26 32.37 -32.88
C PHE A 257 11.80 32.44 -32.84
N GLU A 258 12.41 32.01 -31.72
CA GLU A 258 13.86 31.93 -31.53
C GLU A 258 14.52 30.76 -32.30
N GLY A 259 13.73 29.94 -33.00
CA GLY A 259 14.20 28.82 -33.80
C GLY A 259 14.34 27.49 -33.04
N ASN A 260 14.04 27.46 -31.74
CA ASN A 260 14.06 26.25 -30.92
C ASN A 260 12.84 25.37 -31.19
N TRP A 261 12.99 24.05 -31.05
CA TRP A 261 11.85 23.13 -31.07
C TRP A 261 11.17 23.10 -29.70
N ALA A 262 9.86 23.31 -29.68
CA ALA A 262 9.04 23.24 -28.48
C ALA A 262 7.91 22.21 -28.67
N ALA A 263 7.65 21.42 -27.63
CA ALA A 263 6.53 20.49 -27.59
C ALA A 263 5.35 21.14 -26.86
N LYS A 264 4.16 21.12 -27.48
CA LYS A 264 2.91 21.54 -26.85
C LYS A 264 2.07 20.28 -26.57
N PRO A 265 1.65 20.02 -25.33
CA PRO A 265 0.79 18.88 -25.03
C PRO A 265 -0.57 19.06 -25.71
N ILE A 266 -1.13 17.95 -26.19
CA ILE A 266 -2.51 17.85 -26.68
C ILE A 266 -3.26 16.82 -25.84
N ASN A 267 -4.58 16.73 -26.02
CA ASN A 267 -5.37 15.73 -25.31
C ASN A 267 -4.89 14.33 -25.67
N GLY A 268 -4.77 13.49 -24.65
CA GLY A 268 -4.46 12.08 -24.77
C GLY A 268 -5.67 11.23 -24.37
N ALA A 269 -5.52 9.92 -24.48
CA ALA A 269 -6.50 8.98 -23.97
C ALA A 269 -5.84 7.68 -23.50
N ILE A 270 -6.41 7.09 -22.46
CA ILE A 270 -6.14 5.71 -22.05
C ILE A 270 -7.23 4.85 -22.65
N PHE A 271 -6.83 3.75 -23.28
CA PHE A 271 -7.75 2.81 -23.89
C PHE A 271 -7.79 1.53 -23.04
N ILE A 272 -8.96 1.23 -22.49
CA ILE A 272 -9.22 0.03 -21.70
C ILE A 272 -10.24 -0.80 -22.46
N PHE A 273 -9.95 -2.07 -22.71
CA PHE A 273 -10.81 -2.93 -23.52
C PHE A 273 -11.02 -4.29 -22.88
N ASN A 274 -12.26 -4.75 -22.87
CA ASN A 274 -12.62 -6.09 -22.47
C ASN A 274 -12.80 -6.97 -23.72
N PRO A 275 -11.89 -7.94 -23.97
CA PRO A 275 -11.92 -8.77 -25.17
C PRO A 275 -13.11 -9.73 -25.24
N ARG A 276 -13.80 -9.97 -24.12
CA ARG A 276 -14.93 -10.90 -24.05
C ARG A 276 -16.28 -10.21 -24.18
N SER A 277 -16.48 -9.09 -23.49
CA SER A 277 -17.74 -8.32 -23.58
C SER A 277 -17.75 -7.30 -24.70
N GLU A 278 -16.60 -7.09 -25.36
CA GLU A 278 -16.38 -6.06 -26.39
C GLU A 278 -16.56 -4.63 -25.86
N GLN A 279 -16.72 -4.46 -24.54
CA GLN A 279 -16.82 -3.16 -23.91
C GLN A 279 -15.46 -2.46 -23.93
N SER A 280 -15.47 -1.19 -24.30
CA SER A 280 -14.30 -0.32 -24.23
C SER A 280 -14.59 0.87 -23.33
N PHE A 281 -13.59 1.27 -22.55
CA PHE A 281 -13.56 2.52 -21.83
C PHE A 281 -12.46 3.38 -22.43
N LEU A 282 -12.84 4.55 -22.94
CA LEU A 282 -11.91 5.56 -23.42
C LEU A 282 -11.86 6.70 -22.38
N LYS A 283 -10.78 6.75 -21.60
CA LYS A 283 -10.58 7.86 -20.66
C LYS A 283 -9.77 8.95 -21.34
N ILE A 284 -10.42 10.09 -21.61
CA ILE A 284 -9.74 11.27 -22.17
C ILE A 284 -8.95 11.97 -21.08
N ILE A 285 -7.65 12.16 -21.31
CA ILE A 285 -6.77 12.98 -20.48
C ILE A 285 -6.63 14.35 -21.15
N HIS A 286 -7.22 15.36 -20.53
CA HIS A 286 -7.15 16.73 -21.03
C HIS A 286 -5.74 17.32 -20.85
N ALA A 287 -5.30 18.17 -21.79
CA ALA A 287 -3.97 18.76 -21.78
C ALA A 287 -3.64 19.57 -20.50
N SER A 288 -4.66 20.01 -19.75
CA SER A 288 -4.48 20.73 -18.49
C SER A 288 -3.86 19.88 -17.38
N VAL A 289 -4.01 18.55 -17.41
CA VAL A 289 -3.39 17.65 -16.41
C VAL A 289 -1.86 17.80 -16.43
N TRP A 290 -1.32 18.11 -17.61
CA TRP A 290 0.11 18.31 -17.84
C TRP A 290 0.58 19.74 -17.52
N ALA A 291 -0.34 20.67 -17.26
CA ALA A 291 0.01 22.07 -17.03
C ALA A 291 0.87 22.23 -15.75
N GLY A 292 2.00 22.94 -15.86
CA GLY A 292 2.91 23.18 -14.74
C GLY A 292 3.88 22.03 -14.42
N GLN A 293 3.75 20.87 -15.06
CA GLN A 293 4.70 19.77 -14.90
C GLN A 293 5.94 20.01 -15.80
N LYS A 294 7.11 20.27 -15.19
CA LYS A 294 8.36 20.53 -15.95
C LYS A 294 9.09 19.28 -16.44
N ARG A 295 8.68 18.09 -15.99
CA ARG A 295 9.32 16.78 -16.31
C ARG A 295 8.38 15.84 -17.08
N LEU A 296 7.54 16.40 -17.96
CA LEU A 296 6.58 15.66 -18.79
C LEU A 296 7.21 14.63 -19.74
N GLY A 297 8.51 14.75 -20.02
CA GLY A 297 9.26 13.77 -20.81
C GLY A 297 9.62 12.47 -20.06
N GLN A 298 9.34 12.37 -18.75
CA GLN A 298 9.55 11.15 -18.00
C GLN A 298 8.32 10.24 -18.17
N LEU A 299 8.51 9.12 -18.89
CA LEU A 299 7.53 8.03 -19.10
C LEU A 299 6.71 7.72 -17.82
N ARG A 300 7.38 7.77 -16.65
CA ARG A 300 6.77 7.57 -15.34
C ARG A 300 5.57 8.46 -15.02
N ALA A 301 5.55 9.74 -15.40
CA ALA A 301 4.42 10.63 -15.03
C ALA A 301 3.13 10.21 -15.74
N ARG A 302 3.24 9.82 -17.01
CA ARG A 302 2.13 9.28 -17.80
C ARG A 302 1.67 7.93 -17.28
N GLU A 303 2.60 7.03 -16.96
CA GLU A 303 2.28 5.68 -16.48
C GLU A 303 1.58 5.71 -15.12
N VAL A 304 2.00 6.63 -14.23
CA VAL A 304 1.33 6.86 -12.93
C VAL A 304 -0.06 7.43 -13.14
N GLU A 305 -0.23 8.45 -13.97
CA GLU A 305 -1.55 9.01 -14.29
C GLU A 305 -2.47 7.94 -14.88
N ALA A 306 -1.95 7.13 -15.80
CA ALA A 306 -2.70 6.04 -16.41
C ALA A 306 -3.13 4.99 -15.38
N ALA A 307 -2.24 4.60 -14.46
CA ALA A 307 -2.55 3.64 -13.42
C ALA A 307 -3.54 4.19 -12.39
N GLU A 308 -3.44 5.49 -12.06
CA GLU A 308 -4.38 6.17 -11.18
C GLU A 308 -5.79 6.19 -11.78
N GLU A 309 -5.92 6.53 -13.05
CA GLU A 309 -7.18 6.55 -13.77
C GLU A 309 -7.79 5.15 -13.94
N VAL A 310 -6.96 4.13 -14.21
CA VAL A 310 -7.41 2.73 -14.21
C VAL A 310 -7.95 2.34 -12.84
N ALA A 311 -7.22 2.64 -11.75
CA ALA A 311 -7.67 2.34 -10.40
C ALA A 311 -8.94 3.12 -10.01
N ALA A 312 -9.08 4.37 -10.45
CA ALA A 312 -10.30 5.15 -10.27
C ALA A 312 -11.49 4.53 -11.00
N LEU A 313 -11.30 4.04 -12.22
CA LEU A 313 -12.33 3.31 -12.95
C LEU A 313 -12.74 2.03 -12.22
N VAL A 314 -11.80 1.21 -11.74
CA VAL A 314 -12.11 0.01 -10.94
C VAL A 314 -12.92 0.37 -9.69
N ARG A 315 -12.56 1.44 -8.97
CA ARG A 315 -13.31 1.94 -7.79
C ARG A 315 -14.73 2.40 -8.12
N SER A 316 -14.95 2.89 -9.34
CA SER A 316 -16.27 3.40 -9.76
C SER A 316 -17.26 2.29 -10.13
N LEU A 317 -16.77 1.08 -10.39
CA LEU A 317 -17.59 -0.05 -10.80
C LEU A 317 -18.05 -0.90 -9.59
N PRO A 318 -19.25 -1.50 -9.67
CA PRO A 318 -19.70 -2.47 -8.68
C PRO A 318 -18.79 -3.71 -8.69
N VAL A 319 -18.74 -4.44 -7.57
CA VAL A 319 -17.78 -5.54 -7.35
C VAL A 319 -17.95 -6.66 -8.39
N GLU A 320 -19.15 -6.84 -8.93
CA GLU A 320 -19.49 -7.81 -9.97
C GLU A 320 -18.87 -7.47 -11.34
N GLU A 321 -18.67 -6.19 -11.62
CA GLU A 321 -18.11 -5.70 -12.89
C GLU A 321 -16.60 -5.44 -12.84
N GLN A 322 -16.00 -5.51 -11.65
CA GLN A 322 -14.57 -5.31 -11.47
C GLN A 322 -13.76 -6.40 -12.20
N PRO A 323 -12.64 -6.03 -12.86
CA PRO A 323 -11.80 -7.00 -13.53
C PRO A 323 -11.17 -7.96 -12.53
N LYS A 324 -10.99 -9.22 -12.93
CA LYS A 324 -10.15 -10.19 -12.21
C LYS A 324 -8.70 -10.11 -12.65
N GLN A 325 -8.46 -9.58 -13.84
CA GLN A 325 -7.11 -9.45 -14.41
C GLN A 325 -7.01 -8.17 -15.23
N VAL A 326 -5.90 -7.46 -15.08
CA VAL A 326 -5.54 -6.27 -15.85
C VAL A 326 -4.22 -6.57 -16.56
N THR A 327 -4.27 -6.63 -17.89
CA THR A 327 -3.11 -6.92 -18.73
C THR A 327 -2.65 -5.65 -19.45
N VAL A 328 -1.39 -5.26 -19.25
CA VAL A 328 -0.78 -4.10 -19.93
C VAL A 328 -0.26 -4.54 -21.30
N THR A 329 -0.71 -3.89 -22.37
CA THR A 329 -0.44 -4.34 -23.75
C THR A 329 0.93 -3.94 -24.29
N ARG A 330 1.58 -2.95 -23.69
CA ARG A 330 2.87 -2.42 -24.16
C ARG A 330 4.02 -3.12 -23.43
N LYS A 331 4.84 -3.84 -24.19
CA LYS A 331 6.01 -4.60 -23.71
C LYS A 331 7.05 -3.72 -22.99
N ASP A 332 7.28 -2.50 -23.49
CA ASP A 332 8.20 -1.51 -22.91
C ASP A 332 7.47 -0.50 -22.00
N SER A 333 6.39 -0.94 -21.36
CA SER A 333 5.65 -0.11 -20.40
C SER A 333 6.05 -0.44 -18.99
N ASP A 334 6.56 0.55 -18.26
CA ASP A 334 6.82 0.45 -16.83
C ASP A 334 5.52 0.68 -16.02
N MET A 335 4.34 0.53 -16.64
CA MET A 335 3.02 0.73 -16.01
C MET A 335 2.64 -0.37 -15.01
N LEU A 336 3.29 -1.54 -15.05
CA LEU A 336 3.06 -2.62 -14.08
C LEU A 336 3.31 -2.12 -12.64
N ASP A 337 4.44 -1.44 -12.41
CA ASP A 337 4.83 -0.91 -11.11
C ASP A 337 3.80 0.11 -10.53
N PRO A 338 3.39 1.15 -11.29
CA PRO A 338 2.29 2.02 -10.87
C PRO A 338 0.97 1.27 -10.64
N LEU A 339 0.59 0.31 -11.48
CA LEU A 339 -0.65 -0.44 -11.30
C LEU A 339 -0.64 -1.23 -10.00
N GLU A 340 0.46 -1.92 -9.68
CA GLU A 340 0.61 -2.64 -8.41
C GLU A 340 0.42 -1.71 -7.21
N VAL A 341 0.96 -0.50 -7.29
CA VAL A 341 0.83 0.52 -6.23
C VAL A 341 -0.58 1.08 -6.13
N HIS A 342 -1.27 1.33 -7.25
CA HIS A 342 -2.60 1.97 -7.26
C HIS A 342 -3.75 0.97 -7.05
N LEU A 343 -3.54 -0.32 -7.33
CA LEU A 343 -4.49 -1.41 -7.13
C LEU A 343 -4.25 -2.23 -5.85
N VAL A 344 -3.40 -1.76 -4.92
CA VAL A 344 -3.21 -2.38 -3.58
C VAL A 344 -4.53 -2.62 -2.85
N ASP A 345 -5.51 -1.73 -3.04
CA ASP A 345 -6.84 -1.84 -2.43
C ASP A 345 -7.66 -3.03 -3.01
N PHE A 346 -7.20 -3.62 -4.13
CA PHE A 346 -7.85 -4.70 -4.86
C PHE A 346 -6.94 -5.93 -4.98
N PRO A 347 -6.68 -6.65 -3.88
CA PRO A 347 -5.71 -7.76 -3.82
C PRO A 347 -6.07 -8.94 -4.74
N ASN A 348 -7.32 -9.03 -5.20
CA ASN A 348 -7.82 -10.11 -6.05
C ASN A 348 -7.62 -9.85 -7.55
N ILE A 349 -7.08 -8.68 -7.93
CA ILE A 349 -6.84 -8.32 -9.33
C ILE A 349 -5.42 -8.73 -9.69
N VAL A 350 -5.31 -9.63 -10.65
CA VAL A 350 -4.03 -10.07 -11.21
C VAL A 350 -3.51 -9.02 -12.20
N ILE A 351 -2.25 -8.61 -12.08
CA ILE A 351 -1.62 -7.62 -12.96
C ILE A 351 -0.60 -8.33 -13.83
N GLN A 352 -0.85 -8.36 -15.14
CA GLN A 352 -0.05 -9.13 -16.09
C GLN A 352 0.60 -8.24 -17.16
N GLY A 353 1.85 -8.52 -17.50
CA GLY A 353 2.50 -7.95 -18.69
C GLY A 353 2.14 -8.71 -19.96
N SER A 354 2.33 -8.07 -21.13
CA SER A 354 2.18 -8.71 -22.43
C SER A 354 3.49 -8.67 -23.22
N GLU A 355 3.91 -9.82 -23.76
CA GLU A 355 4.94 -9.91 -24.79
C GLU A 355 4.38 -9.61 -26.18
N LEU A 356 3.06 -9.80 -26.35
CA LEU A 356 2.35 -9.49 -27.59
C LEU A 356 2.14 -7.99 -27.72
N GLN A 357 2.56 -7.42 -28.84
CA GLN A 357 2.28 -6.02 -29.16
C GLN A 357 0.92 -5.92 -29.87
N LEU A 358 -0.13 -5.69 -29.09
CA LEU A 358 -1.47 -5.49 -29.65
C LEU A 358 -1.61 -4.10 -30.26
N PRO A 359 -2.19 -3.95 -31.47
CA PRO A 359 -2.25 -2.67 -32.18
C PRO A 359 -3.40 -1.76 -31.69
N LEU A 360 -3.67 -1.71 -30.38
CA LEU A 360 -4.75 -0.89 -29.81
C LEU A 360 -4.55 0.61 -30.04
N GLN A 361 -3.31 1.05 -30.17
CA GLN A 361 -2.98 2.43 -30.56
C GLN A 361 -3.62 2.86 -31.90
N ALA A 362 -3.90 1.92 -32.80
CA ALA A 362 -4.49 2.22 -34.10
C ALA A 362 -5.96 2.63 -33.99
N CYS A 363 -6.66 2.24 -32.92
CA CYS A 363 -8.04 2.64 -32.66
C CYS A 363 -8.17 4.18 -32.59
N MET A 364 -7.17 4.88 -32.05
CA MET A 364 -7.13 6.35 -31.97
C MET A 364 -6.95 7.06 -33.32
N LYS A 365 -6.84 6.30 -34.43
CA LYS A 365 -6.83 6.86 -35.80
C LYS A 365 -8.22 6.87 -36.44
N MET A 366 -9.22 6.26 -35.80
CA MET A 366 -10.59 6.27 -36.29
C MET A 366 -11.21 7.64 -36.06
N GLU A 367 -11.84 8.24 -37.07
CA GLU A 367 -12.35 9.63 -37.00
C GLU A 367 -13.34 9.91 -35.84
N LYS A 368 -14.03 8.86 -35.36
CA LYS A 368 -15.00 8.96 -34.26
C LYS A 368 -14.33 9.04 -32.87
N LEU A 369 -13.09 8.58 -32.74
CA LEU A 369 -12.30 8.54 -31.50
C LEU A 369 -11.22 9.63 -31.54
#